data_AF-A0A5J4IX05-F1
#
_entry.id   AF-A0A5J4IX05-F1
#
_cell.length_a   1.000
_cell.length_b   1.000
_cell.length_c   1.000
_cell.angle_alpha   90.00
_cell.angle_beta   90.00
_cell.angle_gamma   90.00
#
_symmetry.space_group_name_H-M   'P 1'
#
loop_
_entity.id
_entity.type
_entity.pdbx_description
1 polymer ?
#
loop_
_entity_poly.entity_id
_entity_poly.type
_entity_poly.pdbx_seq_one_letter_code
_entity_poly.pdbx_strand_id
1 'polypeptide(L)' 'MPKKTNILEGELPQYLSTQIYLNIAHLKKGEYLLKIVDNNKVVETITFKKK' A
#
# COMPACT_ATOMS: atom_id res chain seq x y z
N MET A 1 7.67 -2.63 25.34
CA MET A 1 6.68 -1.74 24.69
C MET A 1 6.41 -2.29 23.30
N PRO A 2 5.18 -2.66 22.92
CA PRO A 2 4.91 -3.14 21.57
C PRO A 2 5.14 -1.98 20.58
N LYS A 3 6.06 -2.16 19.62
CA LYS A 3 6.24 -1.22 18.50
C LYS A 3 4.93 -1.15 17.74
N LYS A 4 4.18 -0.05 17.86
CA LYS A 4 3.04 0.23 16.98
C LYS A 4 3.58 0.34 15.55
N THR A 5 3.38 -0.71 14.76
CA THR A 5 3.50 -0.67 13.31
C THR A 5 2.36 0.20 12.81
N ASN A 6 2.65 1.44 12.43
CA ASN A 6 1.69 2.30 11.75
C ASN A 6 1.53 1.79 10.32
N ILE A 7 0.69 0.76 10.14
CA ILE A 7 0.32 0.25 8.83
C ILE A 7 -0.73 1.20 8.27
N LEU A 8 -0.48 1.73 7.06
CA LEU A 8 -1.46 2.51 6.31
C LEU A 8 -2.18 1.55 5.38
N GLU A 9 -3.47 1.34 5.64
CA GLU A 9 -4.34 0.45 4.87
C GLU A 9 -5.53 1.24 4.31
N GLY A 10 -6.05 0.79 3.18
CA GLY A 10 -7.21 1.38 2.53
C GLY A 10 -7.88 0.36 1.63
N GLU A 11 -9.20 0.46 1.51
CA GLU A 11 -10.00 -0.43 0.67
C GLU A 11 -10.32 0.26 -0.65
N LEU A 12 -10.25 -0.52 -1.74
CA LEU A 12 -10.69 -0.06 -3.05
C LEU A 12 -12.12 -0.54 -3.27
N PRO A 13 -13.10 0.36 -3.50
CA PRO A 13 -14.42 -0.02 -3.98
C PRO A 13 -14.33 -0.83 -5.29
N GLN A 14 -15.28 -1.74 -5.47
CA GLN A 14 -15.33 -2.64 -6.62
C GLN A 14 -15.54 -1.83 -7.92
N TYR A 15 -14.47 -1.67 -8.71
CA TYR A 15 -14.49 -0.94 -9.97
C TYR A 15 -13.83 -1.73 -11.10
N LEU A 16 -14.38 -1.60 -12.31
CA LEU A 16 -13.92 -2.25 -13.55
C LEU A 16 -12.67 -1.56 -14.16
N SER A 17 -11.83 -0.92 -13.35
CA SER A 17 -10.61 -0.27 -13.84
C SER A 17 -9.45 -1.24 -13.78
N THR A 18 -8.67 -1.33 -14.86
CA THR A 18 -7.42 -2.09 -14.91
C THR A 18 -6.23 -1.31 -14.33
N GLN A 19 -6.45 -0.08 -13.88
CA GLN A 19 -5.42 0.83 -13.36
C GLN A 19 -5.80 1.42 -12.00
N ILE A 20 -4.83 1.44 -11.09
CA ILE A 20 -4.96 1.97 -9.72
C ILE A 20 -3.86 3.02 -9.50
N TYR A 21 -4.25 4.20 -9.01
CA TYR A 21 -3.33 5.26 -8.63
C TYR A 21 -3.31 5.42 -7.10
N LEU A 22 -2.12 5.39 -6.49
CA LEU A 22 -1.93 5.63 -5.06
C LEU A 22 -1.17 6.95 -4.85
N ASN A 23 -1.80 7.93 -4.20
CA ASN A 23 -1.14 9.18 -3.85
C ASN A 23 -0.24 8.98 -2.63
N ILE A 24 1.07 9.17 -2.82
CA ILE A 24 2.09 9.02 -1.77
C ILE A 24 2.68 10.34 -1.27
N ALA A 25 2.07 11.49 -1.57
CA ALA A 25 2.61 12.82 -1.28
C ALA A 25 2.98 13.03 0.20
N HIS A 26 2.20 12.47 1.12
CA HIS A 26 2.40 12.61 2.57
C HIS A 26 3.40 11.62 3.18
N LEU A 27 3.90 10.64 2.42
CA LEU A 27 4.92 9.72 2.92
C LEU A 27 6.27 10.44 3.14
N LYS A 28 7.06 9.99 4.10
CA LYS A 28 8.44 10.48 4.24
C LYS A 28 9.31 9.90 3.13
N LYS A 29 10.51 10.46 2.93
CA LYS A 29 11.51 9.84 2.05
C LYS A 29 11.95 8.51 2.65
N GLY A 30 12.07 7.48 1.82
CA GLY A 30 12.39 6.15 2.31
C GLY A 30 12.01 5.04 1.35
N GLU A 31 12.29 3.81 1.77
CA GLU A 31 11.88 2.59 1.09
C GLU A 31 10.56 2.09 1.69
N TYR A 32 9.65 1.67 0.81
CA TYR A 32 8.30 1.27 1.14
C TYR A 32 7.97 -0.05 0.49
N LEU A 33 7.15 -0.83 1.18
CA LEU A 33 6.61 -2.09 0.70
C LEU A 33 5.09 -1.93 0.58
N LEU A 34 4.58 -1.94 -0.65
CA LEU A 34 3.16 -1.95 -0.96
C LEU A 34 2.68 -3.38 -1.14
N LYS A 35 1.64 -3.78 -0.42
CA LYS A 35 0.99 -5.09 -0.57
C LYS A 35 -0.39 -4.88 -1.17
N ILE A 36 -0.68 -5.61 -2.25
CA ILE A 36 -2.03 -5.68 -2.82
C ILE A 36 -2.69 -6.92 -2.23
N VAL A 37 -3.88 -6.74 -1.65
CA VAL A 37 -4.61 -7.80 -0.94
C VAL A 37 -5.95 -8.02 -1.62
N ASP A 38 -6.27 -9.28 -1.91
CA ASP A 38 -7.58 -9.73 -2.35
C ASP A 38 -8.06 -10.85 -1.43
N ASN A 39 -9.32 -10.79 -0.97
CA ASN A 39 -9.91 -11.79 -0.08
C ASN A 39 -9.02 -12.15 1.14
N ASN A 40 -8.47 -11.14 1.82
CA ASN A 40 -7.52 -11.27 2.95
C ASN A 40 -6.19 -11.99 2.64
N LYS A 41 -5.84 -12.14 1.36
CA LYS A 41 -4.57 -12.73 0.92
C LYS A 41 -3.77 -11.71 0.12
N VAL A 42 -2.47 -11.63 0.39
CA VAL A 42 -1.56 -10.81 -0.42
C VAL A 42 -1.42 -11.47 -1.78
N VAL A 43 -1.84 -10.78 -2.83
CA VAL A 43 -1.73 -11.25 -4.22
C VAL A 43 -0.51 -10.69 -4.94
N GLU A 44 -0.01 -9.52 -4.50
CA GLU A 44 1.17 -8.88 -5.09
C GLU A 44 1.92 -8.06 -4.02
N THR A 45 3.25 -7.97 -4.15
CA THR A 45 4.09 -7.13 -3.28
C THR A 45 5.07 -6.33 -4.13
N ILE A 46 5.07 -5.01 -3.95
CA ILE A 46 5.90 -4.08 -4.72
C ILE A 46 6.74 -3.27 -3.75
N THR A 47 8.05 -3.24 -3.98
CA THR A 47 8.96 -2.36 -3.25
C THR A 47 9.22 -1.11 -4.08
N PHE A 48 9.10 0.07 -3.46
CA PHE A 48 9.42 1.34 -4.11
C PHE A 48 10.15 2.30 -3.17
N LYS A 49 10.93 3.22 -3.74
CA LYS A 49 11.66 4.25 -2.98
C LYS A 49 11.09 5.63 -3.28
N LYS A 50 10.63 6.33 -2.24
CA LYS A 50 10.26 7.74 -2.33
C LYS A 50 11.50 8.62 -2.13
N LYS A 51 11.87 9.36 -3.18
CA LYS A 51 13.03 10.28 -3.20
C LYS A 51 12.75 11.62 -2.55
#